data_AF-A0A1E7HA77-F1
#
_entry.id   AF-A0A1E7HA77-F1
#
_cell.length_a   1.000
_cell.length_b   1.000
_cell.length_c   1.000
_cell.angle_alpha   90.00
_cell.angle_beta   90.00
_cell.angle_gamma   90.00
#
_symmetry.space_group_name_H-M   'P 1'
#
loop_
_entity.id
_entity.type
_entity.pdbx_description
1 polymer ?
#
loop_
_entity_poly.entity_id
_entity_poly.type
_entity_poly.pdbx_seq_one_letter_code
_entity_poly.pdbx_strand_id
1 'polypeptide(L)'
;MYLARKVVGNRIRYFIRESYRDGKYLRSRELCDLGTDPSDYIVYPGGNAYYIDEVVEERLGSFGQEPDADELEDIFWCFVDPEIRYAVGSFRQRGKKKQTRALSREDEERLQREIHLFDKRRMHYLRSGEIDQSRIGRASPRLFAVLCDKSRDEIEQHFLNMETDLDPYEHKRYVYVICDLQRFFTQLSAKIMPEALDQDDVDRHFLAEICRLNSDPSFWQGMNKGGGLHEYMIRYVIMYFDTEFQRSSFLDDYLRNFIDAKRFYTAPAKKSSVNLDEAGTLFGVTRASIEKMTKRGLTRLYRRMAQKLHPDKGGDHDKFIKLTETYRDLLNRTK
;
A
#
# COMPACT_ATOMS: atom_id res chain seq x y z
N MET A 1 22.85 -2.51 -6.71
CA MET A 1 23.27 -1.22 -6.11
C MET A 1 22.05 -0.45 -5.62
N TYR A 2 22.24 0.62 -4.85
CA TYR A 2 21.14 1.47 -4.38
C TYR A 2 21.58 2.93 -4.23
N LEU A 3 20.61 3.83 -4.32
CA LEU A 3 20.77 5.24 -3.99
C LEU A 3 20.76 5.41 -2.47
N ALA A 4 21.81 6.01 -1.92
CA ALA A 4 21.87 6.43 -0.53
C ALA A 4 21.91 7.96 -0.45
N ARG A 5 21.19 8.54 0.51
CA ARG A 5 21.32 9.96 0.85
C ARG A 5 21.83 10.13 2.27
N LYS A 6 22.65 11.15 2.49
CA LYS A 6 23.16 11.52 3.81
C LYS A 6 23.13 13.03 4.00
N VAL A 7 22.82 13.47 5.21
CA VAL A 7 22.94 14.89 5.56
C VAL A 7 24.40 15.18 5.92
N VAL A 8 25.04 16.04 5.13
CA VAL A 8 26.42 16.48 5.36
C VAL A 8 26.41 18.00 5.53
N GLY A 9 26.55 18.45 6.77
CA GLY A 9 26.31 19.85 7.14
C GLY A 9 24.82 20.19 7.00
N ASN A 10 24.50 21.21 6.20
CA ASN A 10 23.11 21.63 5.95
C ASN A 10 22.62 21.26 4.53
N ARG A 11 23.26 20.27 3.89
CA ARG A 11 22.90 19.82 2.54
C ARG A 11 22.78 18.31 2.50
N ILE A 12 21.86 17.84 1.66
CA ILE A 12 21.72 16.41 1.34
C ILE A 12 22.76 16.09 0.26
N ARG A 13 23.55 15.05 0.49
CA ARG A 13 24.44 14.46 -0.51
C ARG A 13 23.96 13.06 -0.86
N TYR A 14 24.11 12.70 -2.13
CA TYR A 14 23.67 11.44 -2.70
C TYR A 14 24.87 10.60 -3.11
N PHE A 15 24.75 9.29 -2.94
CA PHE A 15 25.79 8.32 -3.21
C PHE A 15 25.17 7.07 -3.85
N ILE A 16 25.91 6.44 -4.76
CA ILE A 16 25.65 5.07 -5.16
C ILE A 16 26.43 4.17 -4.21
N ARG A 17 25.71 3.22 -3.60
CA ARG A 17 26.27 2.22 -2.69
C ARG A 17 25.88 0.82 -3.12
N GLU A 18 26.59 -0.15 -2.60
CA GLU A 18 26.20 -1.55 -2.70
C GLU A 18 26.25 -2.23 -1.33
N SER A 19 25.39 -3.24 -1.18
CA SER A 19 25.48 -4.21 -0.10
C SER A 19 26.41 -5.34 -0.53
N TYR A 20 27.36 -5.67 0.31
CA TYR A 20 28.30 -6.76 0.08
C TYR A 20 28.43 -7.61 1.35
N ARG A 21 28.75 -8.90 1.16
CA ARG A 21 28.94 -9.83 2.28
C ARG A 21 30.35 -9.68 2.84
N ASP A 22 30.44 -9.34 4.12
CA ASP A 22 31.67 -9.27 4.90
C ASP A 22 31.59 -10.25 6.08
N GLY A 23 32.10 -11.46 5.85
CA GLY A 23 31.99 -12.57 6.79
C GLY A 23 30.54 -12.96 7.07
N LYS A 24 30.11 -12.79 8.33
CA LYS A 24 28.76 -13.12 8.77
C LYS A 24 27.72 -12.04 8.44
N TYR A 25 28.16 -10.80 8.20
CA TYR A 25 27.26 -9.65 8.08
C TYR A 25 27.24 -9.10 6.65
N LEU A 26 26.12 -8.47 6.28
CA LEU A 26 26.04 -7.64 5.10
C LEU A 26 26.42 -6.21 5.49
N ARG A 27 27.45 -5.67 4.82
CA ARG A 27 27.91 -4.29 4.99
C ARG A 27 27.60 -3.50 3.73
N SER A 28 27.71 -2.18 3.82
CA SER A 28 27.64 -1.31 2.67
C SER A 28 28.98 -0.64 2.40
N ARG A 29 29.27 -0.42 1.12
CA ARG A 29 30.39 0.42 0.68
C ARG A 29 29.92 1.45 -0.32
N GLU A 30 30.64 2.57 -0.35
CA GLU A 30 30.41 3.66 -1.28
C GLU A 30 31.14 3.39 -2.59
N LEU A 31 30.42 3.56 -3.70
CA LEU A 31 30.95 3.34 -5.05
C LEU A 31 31.10 4.66 -5.80
N CYS A 32 30.16 5.59 -5.63
CA CYS A 32 30.17 6.87 -6.34
C CYS A 32 29.52 7.97 -5.51
N ASP A 33 30.18 9.13 -5.38
CA ASP A 33 29.59 10.37 -4.84
C ASP A 33 28.92 11.13 -5.99
N LEU A 34 27.60 11.30 -5.88
CA LEU A 34 26.76 12.02 -6.85
C LEU A 34 26.58 13.49 -6.46
N GLY A 35 27.20 13.96 -5.38
CA GLY A 35 27.08 15.34 -4.92
C GLY A 35 25.69 15.67 -4.38
N THR A 36 25.26 16.91 -4.57
CA THR A 36 23.98 17.41 -4.01
C THR A 36 22.81 17.31 -4.99
N ASP A 37 23.11 17.21 -6.30
CA ASP A 37 22.10 17.15 -7.35
C ASP A 37 22.42 16.04 -8.35
N PRO A 38 21.83 14.84 -8.19
CA PRO A 38 22.02 13.75 -9.13
C PRO A 38 21.46 14.03 -10.54
N SER A 39 20.60 15.03 -10.72
CA SER A 39 20.09 15.41 -12.04
C SER A 39 21.21 15.91 -12.97
N ASP A 40 22.34 16.37 -12.42
CA ASP A 40 23.52 16.79 -13.19
C ASP A 40 24.12 15.66 -14.04
N TYR A 41 23.85 14.40 -13.69
CA TYR A 41 24.32 13.22 -14.43
C TYR A 41 23.27 12.68 -15.42
N ILE A 42 22.18 13.40 -15.67
CA ILE A 42 21.13 12.98 -16.61
C ILE A 42 21.22 13.85 -17.86
N VAL A 43 21.47 13.22 -19.00
CA VAL A 43 21.60 13.90 -20.29
C VAL A 43 20.31 13.73 -21.11
N TYR A 44 19.81 14.85 -21.64
CA TYR A 44 18.58 14.92 -22.43
C TYR A 44 18.89 15.26 -23.90
N PRO A 45 19.06 14.25 -24.78
CA PRO A 45 19.38 14.49 -26.19
C PRO A 45 18.21 15.07 -27.00
N GLY A 46 16.99 15.06 -26.44
CA GLY A 46 15.78 15.63 -27.04
C GLY A 46 14.58 14.69 -27.02
N GLY A 47 13.38 15.26 -27.16
CA GLY A 47 12.13 14.52 -27.03
C GLY A 47 11.93 13.99 -25.61
N ASN A 48 11.41 12.76 -25.49
CA ASN A 48 11.21 12.08 -24.20
C ASN A 48 12.35 11.09 -23.88
N ALA A 49 13.52 11.26 -24.49
CA ALA A 49 14.68 10.40 -24.28
C ALA A 49 15.63 11.03 -23.24
N TYR A 50 16.24 10.18 -22.44
CA TYR A 50 17.31 10.54 -21.51
C TYR A 50 18.29 9.36 -21.39
N TYR A 51 19.52 9.64 -20.97
CA TYR A 51 20.49 8.64 -20.57
C TYR A 51 21.33 9.16 -19.41
N ILE A 52 22.00 8.26 -18.69
CA ILE A 52 22.90 8.63 -17.59
C ILE A 52 24.29 8.88 -18.16
N ASP A 53 24.95 9.95 -17.71
CA ASP A 53 26.29 10.32 -18.15
C ASP A 53 27.30 9.18 -17.92
N GLU A 54 28.08 8.86 -18.95
CA GLU A 54 29.08 7.78 -18.98
C GLU A 54 30.10 7.90 -17.83
N VAL A 55 30.34 9.11 -17.31
CA VAL A 55 31.20 9.35 -16.14
C VAL A 55 30.74 8.54 -14.92
N VAL A 56 29.44 8.28 -14.77
CA VAL A 56 28.91 7.44 -13.68
C VAL A 56 29.31 5.97 -13.90
N GLU A 57 29.17 5.45 -15.11
CA GLU A 57 29.56 4.09 -15.48
C GLU A 57 31.07 3.88 -15.30
N GLU A 58 31.90 4.83 -15.75
CA GLU A 58 33.35 4.79 -15.57
C GLU A 58 33.75 4.71 -14.09
N ARG A 59 33.11 5.53 -13.23
CA ARG A 59 33.36 5.52 -11.79
C ARG A 59 32.99 4.18 -11.18
N LEU A 60 31.85 3.60 -11.55
CA LEU A 60 31.43 2.28 -11.05
C LEU A 60 32.35 1.16 -11.55
N GLY A 61 32.81 1.25 -12.81
CA GLY A 61 33.77 0.33 -13.40
C GLY A 61 35.11 0.30 -12.65
N SER A 62 35.55 1.43 -12.09
CA SER A 62 36.75 1.48 -11.24
C SER A 62 36.64 0.66 -9.95
N PHE A 63 35.41 0.36 -9.49
CA PHE A 63 35.11 -0.54 -8.37
C PHE A 63 34.76 -1.96 -8.81
N GLY A 64 34.93 -2.28 -10.10
CA GLY A 64 34.61 -3.58 -10.70
C GLY A 64 33.11 -3.84 -10.82
N GLN A 65 32.29 -2.77 -10.90
CA GLN A 65 30.85 -2.87 -11.15
C GLN A 65 30.53 -2.47 -12.58
N GLU A 66 29.76 -3.30 -13.27
CA GLU A 66 29.25 -3.05 -14.62
C GLU A 66 27.71 -3.13 -14.57
N PRO A 67 27.02 -2.09 -14.05
CA PRO A 67 25.56 -2.06 -14.05
C PRO A 67 25.01 -2.15 -15.46
N ASP A 68 23.83 -2.76 -15.60
CA ASP A 68 23.04 -2.55 -16.81
C ASP A 68 22.38 -1.15 -16.79
N ALA A 69 21.98 -0.68 -17.97
CA ALA A 69 21.35 0.62 -18.12
C ALA A 69 20.04 0.72 -17.30
N ASP A 70 19.29 -0.38 -17.17
CA ASP A 70 18.03 -0.42 -16.43
C ASP A 70 18.24 -0.18 -14.92
N GLU A 71 19.32 -0.71 -14.34
CA GLU A 71 19.71 -0.54 -12.93
C GLU A 71 20.11 0.90 -12.64
N LEU A 72 20.91 1.53 -13.50
CA LEU A 72 21.24 2.95 -13.38
C LEU A 72 20.00 3.84 -13.54
N GLU A 73 19.19 3.58 -14.56
CA GLU A 73 17.94 4.32 -14.73
C GLU A 73 17.03 4.20 -13.49
N ASP A 74 16.98 3.04 -12.82
CA ASP A 74 16.20 2.85 -11.60
C ASP A 74 16.71 3.69 -10.43
N ILE A 75 18.03 3.84 -10.29
CA ILE A 75 18.66 4.70 -9.27
C ILE A 75 18.33 6.18 -9.54
N PHE A 76 18.41 6.62 -10.79
CA PHE A 76 18.23 8.02 -11.17
C PHE A 76 16.77 8.41 -11.43
N TRP A 77 15.83 7.45 -11.48
CA TRP A 77 14.44 7.68 -11.89
C TRP A 77 13.74 8.81 -11.14
N CYS A 78 14.04 9.02 -9.86
CA CYS A 78 13.42 10.08 -9.07
C CYS A 78 13.90 11.50 -9.45
N PHE A 79 15.04 11.62 -10.13
CA PHE A 79 15.68 12.86 -10.57
C PHE A 79 15.47 13.17 -12.06
N VAL A 80 14.89 12.24 -12.82
CA VAL A 80 14.50 12.47 -14.22
C VAL A 80 13.42 13.54 -14.30
N ASP A 81 13.46 14.34 -15.35
CA ASP A 81 12.48 15.40 -15.62
C ASP A 81 11.02 14.88 -15.42
N PRO A 82 10.18 15.60 -14.66
CA PRO A 82 8.82 15.17 -14.36
C PRO A 82 7.94 14.89 -15.58
N GLU A 83 8.09 15.66 -16.67
CA GLU A 83 7.32 15.46 -17.91
C GLU A 83 7.73 14.16 -18.61
N ILE A 84 9.04 13.90 -18.68
CA ILE A 84 9.59 12.67 -19.24
C ILE A 84 9.19 11.45 -18.38
N ARG A 85 9.25 11.59 -17.04
CA ARG A 85 8.78 10.55 -16.12
C ARG A 85 7.31 10.20 -16.35
N TYR A 86 6.47 11.21 -16.57
CA TYR A 86 5.05 11.01 -16.88
C TYR A 86 4.86 10.29 -18.22
N ALA A 87 5.57 10.72 -19.26
CA ALA A 87 5.46 10.16 -20.61
C ALA A 87 5.96 8.70 -20.70
N VAL A 88 7.11 8.40 -20.08
CA VAL A 88 7.81 7.10 -20.22
C VAL A 88 7.47 6.13 -19.09
N GLY A 89 7.03 6.62 -17.93
CA GLY A 89 6.85 5.80 -16.72
C GLY A 89 5.91 4.60 -16.88
N SER A 90 4.84 4.75 -17.67
CA SER A 90 3.90 3.65 -17.95
C SER A 90 4.55 2.50 -18.74
N PHE A 91 5.53 2.79 -19.59
CA PHE A 91 6.26 1.79 -20.37
C PHE A 91 7.30 1.06 -19.52
N ARG A 92 8.02 1.77 -18.64
CA ARG A 92 8.95 1.15 -17.66
C ARG A 92 8.23 0.14 -16.76
N GLN A 93 7.04 0.48 -16.27
CA GLN A 93 6.26 -0.43 -15.40
C GLN A 93 5.79 -1.71 -16.11
N ARG A 94 5.58 -1.66 -17.43
CA ARG A 94 5.17 -2.82 -18.24
C ARG A 94 6.37 -3.69 -18.66
N GLY A 95 7.52 -3.07 -18.89
CA GLY A 95 8.78 -3.74 -19.25
C GLY A 95 9.40 -4.52 -18.08
N LYS A 96 9.17 -4.05 -16.84
CA LYS A 96 9.47 -4.82 -15.63
C LYS A 96 8.56 -6.04 -15.55
N LYS A 97 8.95 -7.13 -16.23
CA LYS A 97 8.54 -8.48 -15.82
C LYS A 97 8.92 -8.56 -14.36
N LYS A 98 7.92 -8.54 -13.46
CA LYS A 98 8.13 -8.88 -12.06
C LYS A 98 8.76 -10.27 -12.10
N GLN A 99 10.08 -10.30 -11.95
CA GLN A 99 10.83 -11.46 -11.50
C GLN A 99 10.39 -11.69 -10.05
N THR A 100 9.11 -11.98 -9.84
CA THR A 100 8.65 -12.69 -8.66
C THR A 100 9.22 -14.08 -8.81
N ARG A 101 10.53 -14.20 -8.52
CA ARG A 101 11.15 -15.48 -8.24
C ARG A 101 10.23 -16.16 -7.23
N ALA A 102 9.71 -17.32 -7.59
CA ALA A 102 8.95 -18.12 -6.66
C ALA A 102 9.86 -18.37 -5.47
N LEU A 103 9.55 -17.76 -4.33
CA LEU A 103 10.31 -17.98 -3.10
C LEU A 103 10.15 -19.45 -2.73
N SER A 104 11.29 -20.13 -2.56
CA SER A 104 11.30 -21.46 -1.97
C SER A 104 10.79 -21.37 -0.53
N ARG A 105 10.24 -22.47 0.00
CA ARG A 105 9.89 -22.58 1.42
C ARG A 105 11.08 -22.24 2.32
N GLU A 106 12.27 -22.64 1.93
CA GLU A 106 13.51 -22.35 2.66
C GLU A 106 13.84 -20.85 2.65
N ASP A 107 13.60 -20.16 1.53
CA ASP A 107 13.79 -18.71 1.43
C ASP A 107 12.75 -17.96 2.27
N GLU A 108 11.51 -18.46 2.33
CA GLU A 108 10.44 -17.91 3.18
C GLU A 108 10.76 -18.04 4.68
N GLU A 109 11.32 -19.17 5.11
CA GLU A 109 11.77 -19.36 6.50
C GLU A 109 13.00 -18.52 6.83
N ARG A 110 13.94 -18.39 5.88
CA ARG A 110 15.11 -17.52 6.03
C ARG A 110 14.67 -16.07 6.22
N LEU A 111 13.76 -15.60 5.37
CA LEU A 111 13.10 -14.29 5.48
C LEU A 111 12.49 -14.03 6.85
N GLN A 112 11.75 -15.01 7.38
CA GLN A 112 11.12 -14.87 8.68
C GLN A 112 12.13 -14.76 9.82
N ARG A 113 13.28 -15.42 9.72
CA ARG A 113 14.33 -15.42 10.76
C ARG A 113 15.26 -14.21 10.68
N GLU A 114 15.64 -13.79 9.48
CA GLU A 114 16.67 -12.76 9.27
C GLU A 114 16.14 -11.34 9.44
N ILE A 115 14.88 -11.10 9.06
CA ILE A 115 14.32 -9.75 9.10
C ILE A 115 13.89 -9.40 10.52
N HIS A 116 14.45 -8.29 11.02
CA HIS A 116 14.15 -7.75 12.34
C HIS A 116 12.67 -7.37 12.46
N LEU A 117 12.07 -7.58 13.64
CA LEU A 117 10.65 -7.33 13.83
C LEU A 117 10.26 -5.87 13.56
N PHE A 118 11.13 -4.92 13.91
CA PHE A 118 10.94 -3.49 13.61
C PHE A 118 10.78 -3.23 12.10
N ASP A 119 11.59 -3.87 11.26
CA ASP A 119 11.49 -3.75 9.80
C ASP A 119 10.18 -4.32 9.27
N LYS A 120 9.73 -5.44 9.83
CA LYS A 120 8.43 -6.03 9.46
C LYS A 120 7.30 -5.05 9.76
N ARG A 121 7.32 -4.39 10.93
CA ARG A 121 6.29 -3.43 11.34
C ARG A 121 6.25 -2.21 10.44
N ARG A 122 7.43 -1.66 10.11
CA ARG A 122 7.56 -0.56 9.13
C ARG A 122 6.97 -0.94 7.79
N MET A 123 7.40 -2.08 7.25
CA MET A 123 6.95 -2.55 5.94
C MET A 123 5.44 -2.83 5.91
N HIS A 124 4.91 -3.41 6.99
CA HIS A 124 3.48 -3.68 7.11
C HIS A 124 2.67 -2.38 7.09
N TYR A 125 3.03 -1.41 7.96
CA TYR A 125 2.31 -0.14 8.03
C TYR A 125 2.38 0.63 6.70
N LEU A 126 3.57 0.76 6.10
CA LEU A 126 3.74 1.49 4.84
C LEU A 126 2.99 0.85 3.66
N ARG A 127 2.54 -0.40 3.79
CA ARG A 127 1.77 -1.11 2.76
C ARG A 127 0.27 -1.16 3.05
N SER A 128 -0.16 -1.18 4.31
CA SER A 128 -1.58 -1.36 4.68
C SER A 128 -2.18 -0.22 5.50
N GLY A 129 -1.39 0.63 6.16
CA GLY A 129 -1.87 1.67 7.09
C GLY A 129 -2.47 1.14 8.39
N GLU A 130 -2.39 -0.18 8.63
CA GLU A 130 -3.04 -0.82 9.78
C GLU A 130 -2.25 -0.60 11.09
N ILE A 131 -2.98 -0.16 12.13
CA ILE A 131 -2.45 -0.02 13.50
C ILE A 131 -2.30 -1.39 14.17
N ASP A 132 -3.29 -2.27 14.06
CA ASP A 132 -3.26 -3.59 14.70
C ASP A 132 -2.33 -4.55 13.94
N GLN A 133 -1.10 -4.66 14.43
CA GLN A 133 -0.09 -5.56 13.89
C GLN A 133 -0.01 -6.91 14.62
N SER A 134 -1.04 -7.30 15.38
CA SER A 134 -1.07 -8.59 16.10
C SER A 134 -0.87 -9.81 15.18
N ARG A 135 -1.24 -9.69 13.90
CA ARG A 135 -1.12 -10.74 12.89
C ARG A 135 0.13 -10.63 12.02
N ILE A 136 1.09 -9.77 12.38
CA ILE A 136 2.30 -9.56 11.58
C ILE A 136 3.11 -10.84 11.37
N GLY A 137 3.10 -11.76 12.34
CA GLY A 137 3.73 -13.08 12.20
C GLY A 137 3.08 -13.98 11.14
N ARG A 138 1.85 -13.68 10.71
CA ARG A 138 1.13 -14.38 9.64
C ARG A 138 1.21 -13.66 8.29
N ALA A 139 1.84 -12.49 8.24
CA ALA A 139 2.04 -11.77 6.99
C ALA A 139 2.86 -12.63 6.02
N SER A 140 2.51 -12.60 4.74
CA SER A 140 3.22 -13.37 3.72
C SER A 140 4.70 -12.94 3.70
N PRO A 141 5.67 -13.87 3.74
CA PRO A 141 7.09 -13.55 3.64
C PRO A 141 7.44 -12.72 2.40
N ARG A 142 6.66 -12.87 1.32
CA ARG A 142 6.78 -12.08 0.08
C ARG A 142 6.68 -10.58 0.30
N LEU A 143 5.93 -10.14 1.32
CA LEU A 143 5.83 -8.72 1.68
C LEU A 143 7.20 -8.13 2.06
N PHE A 144 8.06 -8.97 2.64
CA PHE A 144 9.37 -8.57 3.15
C PHE A 144 10.52 -9.00 2.23
N ALA A 145 10.24 -9.66 1.10
CA ALA A 145 11.25 -10.11 0.14
C ALA A 145 12.13 -8.97 -0.39
N VAL A 146 11.60 -7.74 -0.45
CA VAL A 146 12.37 -6.55 -0.83
C VAL A 146 13.46 -6.19 0.17
N LEU A 147 13.45 -6.74 1.39
CA LEU A 147 14.45 -6.49 2.42
C LEU A 147 15.52 -7.60 2.51
N CYS A 148 15.35 -8.69 1.75
CA CYS A 148 16.32 -9.79 1.68
C CYS A 148 17.68 -9.32 1.17
N ASP A 149 18.73 -9.95 1.67
CA ASP A 149 20.09 -9.84 1.13
C ASP A 149 20.59 -8.39 1.02
N LYS A 150 20.05 -7.50 1.87
CA LYS A 150 20.40 -6.10 1.97
C LYS A 150 21.14 -5.82 3.27
N SER A 151 22.14 -4.94 3.21
CA SER A 151 22.79 -4.41 4.41
C SER A 151 21.83 -3.54 5.21
N ARG A 152 22.16 -3.30 6.49
CA ARG A 152 21.37 -2.41 7.35
C ARG A 152 21.20 -1.02 6.75
N ASP A 153 22.24 -0.50 6.10
CA ASP A 153 22.24 0.81 5.43
C ASP A 153 21.23 0.84 4.28
N GLU A 154 21.26 -0.17 3.41
CA GLU A 154 20.34 -0.27 2.29
C GLU A 154 18.88 -0.38 2.73
N ILE A 155 18.61 -1.13 3.80
CA ILE A 155 17.26 -1.23 4.36
C ILE A 155 16.82 0.12 4.94
N GLU A 156 17.70 0.85 5.65
CA GLU A 156 17.35 2.18 6.16
C GLU A 156 17.08 3.19 5.04
N GLN A 157 17.89 3.20 3.98
CA GLN A 157 17.67 4.05 2.81
C GLN A 157 16.37 3.70 2.09
N HIS A 158 16.05 2.41 1.99
CA HIS A 158 14.77 1.96 1.44
C HIS A 158 13.58 2.52 2.22
N PHE A 159 13.58 2.36 3.55
CA PHE A 159 12.51 2.89 4.39
C PHE A 159 12.45 4.40 4.37
N LEU A 160 13.60 5.07 4.38
CA LEU A 160 13.68 6.52 4.31
C LEU A 160 13.07 7.07 3.00
N ASN A 161 13.10 6.32 1.89
CA ASN A 161 12.39 6.67 0.66
C ASN A 161 10.90 6.32 0.72
N MET A 162 10.51 5.23 1.37
CA MET A 162 9.08 4.92 1.52
C MET A 162 8.37 5.88 2.48
N GLU A 163 9.07 6.32 3.52
CA GLU A 163 8.54 7.22 4.56
C GLU A 163 8.30 8.63 4.03
N THR A 164 8.88 9.04 2.89
CA THR A 164 8.57 10.35 2.28
C THR A 164 7.18 10.43 1.71
N ASP A 165 6.54 9.29 1.44
CA ASP A 165 5.17 9.23 0.91
C ASP A 165 4.11 9.31 2.02
N LEU A 166 4.52 9.23 3.31
CA LEU A 166 3.60 9.36 4.43
C LEU A 166 3.07 10.79 4.54
N ASP A 167 1.78 10.91 4.85
CA ASP A 167 1.22 12.20 5.20
C ASP A 167 1.82 12.66 6.56
N PRO A 168 2.23 13.94 6.71
CA PRO A 168 2.70 14.47 7.99
C PRO A 168 1.77 14.18 9.17
N TYR A 169 0.45 14.09 8.95
CA TYR A 169 -0.51 13.76 10.00
C TYR A 169 -0.48 12.28 10.43
N GLU A 170 0.13 11.40 9.64
CA GLU A 170 0.29 9.98 9.95
C GLU A 170 1.60 9.67 10.69
N HIS A 171 2.53 10.63 10.80
CA HIS A 171 3.87 10.40 11.37
C HIS A 171 3.84 9.87 12.81
N LYS A 172 3.15 10.54 13.75
CA LYS A 172 3.07 10.06 15.14
C LYS A 172 2.41 8.69 15.24
N ARG A 173 1.35 8.46 14.44
CA ARG A 173 0.66 7.15 14.35
C ARG A 173 1.56 6.07 13.78
N TYR A 174 2.33 6.38 12.74
CA TYR A 174 3.32 5.48 12.17
C TYR A 174 4.36 5.08 13.22
N VAL A 175 4.97 6.07 13.89
CA VAL A 175 5.98 5.82 14.93
C VAL A 175 5.41 4.98 16.08
N TYR A 176 4.20 5.31 16.54
CA TYR A 176 3.48 4.55 17.56
C TYR A 176 3.38 3.07 17.21
N VAL A 177 3.01 2.76 15.96
CA VAL A 177 2.83 1.38 15.48
C VAL A 177 4.17 0.65 15.32
N ILE A 178 5.18 1.27 14.70
CA ILE A 178 6.44 0.59 14.39
C ILE A 178 7.26 0.29 15.65
N CYS A 179 7.18 1.17 16.67
CA CYS A 179 7.75 0.94 18.00
C CYS A 179 6.90 -0.05 18.82
N ASP A 180 5.68 -0.36 18.35
CA ASP A 180 4.70 -1.24 18.99
C ASP A 180 4.39 -0.78 20.41
N LEU A 181 4.10 0.51 20.54
CA LEU A 181 3.79 1.14 21.82
C LEU A 181 2.47 0.64 22.39
N GLN A 182 1.56 0.14 21.53
CA GLN A 182 0.31 -0.49 21.96
C GLN A 182 0.49 -1.63 22.96
N ARG A 183 1.65 -2.30 23.02
CA ARG A 183 1.86 -3.43 23.94
C ARG A 183 1.91 -3.02 25.41
N PHE A 184 2.16 -1.75 25.70
CA PHE A 184 2.28 -1.24 27.07
C PHE A 184 0.91 -0.93 27.70
N PHE A 185 -0.14 -0.93 26.89
CA PHE A 185 -1.49 -0.56 27.32
C PHE A 185 -2.43 -1.77 27.21
N THR A 186 -3.29 -1.94 28.22
CA THR A 186 -4.29 -3.02 28.26
C THR A 186 -5.62 -2.63 27.61
N GLN A 187 -5.83 -1.33 27.40
CA GLN A 187 -7.09 -0.77 26.89
C GLN A 187 -7.26 -1.10 25.41
N LEU A 188 -8.50 -1.38 24.99
CA LEU A 188 -8.81 -1.64 23.58
C LEU A 188 -8.49 -0.44 22.68
N SER A 189 -8.60 0.78 23.23
CA SER A 189 -8.23 2.02 22.57
C SER A 189 -6.78 2.02 22.09
N ALA A 190 -5.85 1.33 22.75
CA ALA A 190 -4.45 1.31 22.34
C ALA A 190 -4.21 0.77 20.92
N LYS A 191 -5.13 -0.05 20.39
CA LYS A 191 -5.03 -0.62 19.03
C LYS A 191 -5.84 0.12 17.98
N ILE A 192 -6.71 1.05 18.39
CA ILE A 192 -7.72 1.66 17.53
C ILE A 192 -7.62 3.18 17.54
N MET A 193 -7.37 3.74 18.72
CA MET A 193 -7.41 5.17 19.04
C MET A 193 -6.29 5.54 20.02
N PRO A 194 -5.03 5.58 19.57
CA PRO A 194 -3.87 5.93 20.41
C PRO A 194 -3.98 7.32 21.07
N GLU A 195 -4.72 8.24 20.46
CA GLU A 195 -4.96 9.59 20.97
C GLU A 195 -5.80 9.64 22.25
N ALA A 196 -6.54 8.55 22.55
CA ALA A 196 -7.31 8.43 23.78
C ALA A 196 -6.48 7.94 24.97
N LEU A 197 -5.21 7.57 24.74
CA LEU A 197 -4.28 7.17 25.79
C LEU A 197 -3.73 8.40 26.52
N ASP A 198 -3.19 8.17 27.72
CA ASP A 198 -2.38 9.17 28.40
C ASP A 198 -1.09 9.42 27.60
N GLN A 199 -0.98 10.62 27.02
CA GLN A 199 0.11 10.96 26.11
C GLN A 199 1.45 11.05 26.83
N ASP A 200 1.48 11.46 28.11
CA ASP A 200 2.74 11.50 28.88
C ASP A 200 3.29 10.08 29.10
N ASP A 201 2.40 9.09 29.23
CA ASP A 201 2.77 7.69 29.31
C ASP A 201 3.26 7.14 27.97
N VAL A 202 2.58 7.46 26.86
CA VAL A 202 3.00 7.05 25.52
C VAL A 202 4.39 7.62 25.19
N ASP A 203 4.64 8.90 25.50
CA ASP A 203 5.92 9.58 25.28
C ASP A 203 7.06 8.90 26.03
N ARG A 204 6.83 8.54 27.30
CA ARG A 204 7.82 7.83 28.12
C ARG A 204 8.14 6.45 27.55
N HIS A 205 7.12 5.72 27.12
CA HIS A 205 7.31 4.42 26.49
C HIS A 205 8.03 4.54 25.15
N PHE A 206 7.71 5.56 24.34
CA PHE A 206 8.41 5.84 23.09
C PHE A 206 9.91 6.07 23.31
N LEU A 207 10.27 6.98 24.22
CA LEU A 207 11.67 7.30 24.51
C LEU A 207 12.45 6.08 25.02
N ALA A 208 11.86 5.28 25.90
CA ALA A 208 12.48 4.04 26.36
C ALA A 208 12.72 3.08 25.19
N GLU A 209 11.76 3.00 24.27
CA GLU A 209 11.74 1.99 23.23
C GLU A 209 12.64 2.33 22.05
N ILE A 210 12.73 3.61 21.66
CA ILE A 210 13.71 4.05 20.66
C ILE A 210 15.15 3.86 21.19
N CYS A 211 15.39 4.10 22.48
CA CYS A 211 16.69 3.84 23.11
C CYS A 211 17.03 2.35 23.15
N ARG A 212 16.05 1.49 23.46
CA ARG A 212 16.21 0.03 23.45
C ARG A 212 16.56 -0.47 22.05
N LEU A 213 15.83 -0.03 21.03
CA LEU A 213 16.12 -0.37 19.63
C LEU A 213 17.49 0.14 19.19
N ASN A 214 17.87 1.38 19.54
CA ASN A 214 19.18 1.93 19.22
C ASN A 214 20.32 1.09 19.85
N SER A 215 20.08 0.53 21.03
CA SER A 215 21.05 -0.32 21.73
C SER A 215 21.13 -1.75 21.18
N ASP A 216 20.13 -2.21 20.43
CA ASP A 216 20.00 -3.60 19.96
C ASP A 216 21.09 -3.96 18.91
N PRO A 217 22.03 -4.87 19.22
CA PRO A 217 23.06 -5.30 18.26
C PRO A 217 22.49 -6.10 17.09
N SER A 218 21.37 -6.79 17.28
CA SER A 218 20.73 -7.59 16.23
C SER A 218 20.07 -6.72 15.16
N PHE A 219 19.68 -5.50 15.53
CA PHE A 219 19.16 -4.52 14.58
C PHE A 219 20.29 -3.89 13.74
N TRP A 220 21.41 -3.52 14.36
CA TRP A 220 22.54 -2.84 13.70
C TRP A 220 23.60 -3.78 13.09
N GLN A 221 23.20 -4.99 12.70
CA GLN A 221 24.13 -5.96 12.14
C GLN A 221 24.93 -5.38 10.96
N GLY A 222 26.26 -5.45 11.06
CA GLY A 222 27.17 -4.94 10.03
C GLY A 222 27.37 -3.42 10.02
N MET A 223 26.76 -2.65 10.93
CA MET A 223 26.86 -1.20 10.98
C MET A 223 27.51 -0.72 12.29
N ASN A 224 28.38 0.29 12.19
CA ASN A 224 29.00 0.91 13.34
C ASN A 224 28.03 1.90 14.00
N LYS A 225 27.83 1.76 15.30
CA LYS A 225 27.05 2.72 16.09
C LYS A 225 27.98 3.81 16.64
N GLY A 226 27.49 5.05 16.62
CA GLY A 226 28.08 6.13 17.41
C GLY A 226 27.74 6.00 18.90
N GLY A 227 28.25 6.92 19.73
CA GLY A 227 27.95 6.95 21.17
C GLY A 227 26.54 7.43 21.53
N GLY A 228 25.78 7.96 20.57
CA GLY A 228 24.44 8.51 20.78
C GLY A 228 23.34 7.80 19.97
N LEU A 229 22.21 8.48 19.80
CA LEU A 229 21.16 8.03 18.90
C LEU A 229 21.66 8.06 17.46
N HIS A 230 21.52 6.94 16.75
CA HIS A 230 21.99 6.85 15.37
C HIS A 230 21.21 7.82 14.46
N GLU A 231 21.85 8.37 13.42
CA GLU A 231 21.26 9.34 12.48
C GLU A 231 19.90 8.87 11.93
N TYR A 232 19.83 7.62 11.49
CA TYR A 232 18.59 6.98 11.05
C TYR A 232 17.48 6.93 12.11
N MET A 233 17.77 6.94 13.40
CA MET A 233 16.75 6.90 14.46
C MET A 233 16.25 8.30 14.85
N ILE A 234 17.07 9.34 14.66
CA ILE A 234 16.70 10.73 14.98
C ILE A 234 15.41 11.12 14.25
N ARG A 235 15.23 10.68 13.01
CA ARG A 235 14.03 10.98 12.21
C ARG A 235 12.74 10.54 12.89
N TYR A 236 12.73 9.43 13.63
CA TYR A 236 11.54 8.97 14.33
C TYR A 236 11.22 9.82 15.54
N VAL A 237 12.25 10.36 16.20
CA VAL A 237 12.06 11.32 17.30
C VAL A 237 11.43 12.60 16.75
N ILE A 238 11.94 13.11 15.62
CA ILE A 238 11.38 14.26 14.91
C ILE A 238 9.93 13.97 14.49
N MET A 239 9.68 12.87 13.79
CA MET A 239 8.33 12.46 13.37
C MET A 239 7.36 12.37 14.55
N TYR A 240 7.80 11.87 15.70
CA TYR A 240 6.94 11.66 16.87
C TYR A 240 6.59 12.95 17.62
N PHE A 241 7.58 13.84 17.82
CA PHE A 241 7.38 15.06 18.63
C PHE A 241 6.99 16.29 17.80
N ASP A 242 7.35 16.36 16.52
CA ASP A 242 6.99 17.49 15.65
C ASP A 242 5.57 17.35 15.06
N THR A 243 4.95 16.18 15.24
CA THR A 243 3.57 15.93 14.80
C THR A 243 2.72 15.52 15.97
N GLU A 244 1.43 15.86 15.93
CA GLU A 244 0.46 15.40 16.92
C GLU A 244 -0.40 14.29 16.34
N PHE A 245 -1.01 13.48 17.20
CA PHE A 245 -2.08 12.61 16.74
C PHE A 245 -3.17 13.49 16.15
N GLN A 246 -3.55 13.22 14.92
CA GLN A 246 -4.70 13.86 14.34
C GLN A 246 -5.89 13.58 15.27
N ARG A 247 -6.65 14.64 15.63
CA ARG A 247 -7.95 14.46 16.28
C ARG A 247 -8.75 13.62 15.31
N SER A 248 -8.88 12.32 15.56
CA SER A 248 -9.49 11.45 14.57
C SER A 248 -10.92 11.93 14.35
N SER A 249 -11.24 12.17 13.09
CA SER A 249 -12.54 11.76 12.62
C SER A 249 -12.46 10.25 12.50
N PHE A 250 -12.53 9.54 13.63
CA PHE A 250 -12.72 8.08 13.66
C PHE A 250 -13.85 7.66 12.69
N LEU A 251 -14.83 8.54 12.52
CA LEU A 251 -15.87 8.45 11.50
C LEU A 251 -15.34 8.45 10.06
N ASP A 252 -14.37 9.28 9.67
CA ASP A 252 -13.83 9.29 8.31
C ASP A 252 -13.02 8.04 7.98
N ASP A 253 -12.22 7.54 8.92
CA ASP A 253 -11.48 6.28 8.76
C ASP A 253 -12.45 5.07 8.73
N TYR A 254 -13.48 5.09 9.59
CA TYR A 254 -14.57 4.11 9.53
C TYR A 254 -15.36 4.18 8.22
N LEU A 255 -15.68 5.39 7.75
CA LEU A 255 -16.41 5.64 6.50
C LEU A 255 -15.57 5.20 5.29
N ARG A 256 -14.27 5.50 5.24
CA ARG A 256 -13.36 5.02 4.19
C ARG A 256 -13.31 3.50 4.18
N ASN A 257 -13.08 2.86 5.32
CA ASN A 257 -13.09 1.40 5.43
C ASN A 257 -14.44 0.78 5.04
N PHE A 258 -15.56 1.40 5.42
CA PHE A 258 -16.90 0.97 5.02
C PHE A 258 -17.13 1.12 3.51
N ILE A 259 -16.69 2.22 2.91
CA ILE A 259 -16.76 2.47 1.47
C ILE A 259 -15.91 1.43 0.73
N ASP A 260 -14.68 1.19 1.17
CA ASP A 260 -13.77 0.24 0.55
C ASP A 260 -14.25 -1.22 0.69
N ALA A 261 -14.82 -1.59 1.84
CA ALA A 261 -15.46 -2.89 2.03
C ALA A 261 -16.71 -3.06 1.15
N LYS A 262 -17.46 -1.98 0.89
CA LYS A 262 -18.63 -2.01 -0.01
C LYS A 262 -18.28 -2.00 -1.50
N ARG A 263 -17.09 -1.55 -1.91
CA ARG A 263 -16.66 -1.59 -3.33
C ARG A 263 -16.61 -3.02 -3.89
N PHE A 264 -16.40 -4.02 -3.03
CA PHE A 264 -16.39 -5.44 -3.40
C PHE A 264 -17.60 -6.23 -2.86
N TYR A 265 -18.56 -5.55 -2.23
CA TYR A 265 -19.76 -6.21 -1.72
C TYR A 265 -20.70 -6.56 -2.86
N THR A 266 -20.89 -7.86 -3.08
CA THR A 266 -21.96 -8.37 -3.95
C THR A 266 -23.09 -8.85 -3.05
N ALA A 267 -24.24 -8.16 -3.07
CA ALA A 267 -25.40 -8.55 -2.28
C ALA A 267 -25.85 -9.97 -2.68
N PRO A 268 -26.16 -10.87 -1.72
CA PRO A 268 -26.72 -12.17 -2.05
C PRO A 268 -28.06 -11.99 -2.79
N ALA A 269 -28.28 -12.80 -3.82
CA ALA A 269 -29.51 -12.72 -4.62
C ALA A 269 -30.74 -12.89 -3.73
N LYS A 270 -31.66 -11.91 -3.74
CA LYS A 270 -32.95 -12.01 -3.03
C LYS A 270 -33.70 -13.24 -3.53
N LYS A 271 -34.14 -14.10 -2.60
CA LYS A 271 -35.08 -15.19 -2.91
C LYS A 271 -36.44 -14.56 -3.24
N SER A 272 -36.83 -14.56 -4.51
CA SER A 272 -38.11 -14.02 -4.95
C SER A 272 -39.28 -14.87 -4.42
N SER A 273 -40.09 -14.35 -3.50
CA SER A 273 -41.33 -14.98 -3.03
C SER A 273 -42.53 -14.40 -3.78
N VAL A 274 -42.62 -14.60 -5.09
CA VAL A 274 -43.79 -14.17 -5.86
C VAL A 274 -44.88 -15.23 -5.80
N ASN A 275 -46.05 -14.82 -5.31
CA ASN A 275 -47.29 -15.56 -5.44
C ASN A 275 -47.76 -15.52 -6.90
N LEU A 276 -47.76 -16.67 -7.59
CA LEU A 276 -48.06 -16.74 -9.03
C LEU A 276 -49.52 -16.40 -9.36
N ASP A 277 -50.43 -16.54 -8.40
CA ASP A 277 -51.85 -16.22 -8.59
C ASP A 277 -52.09 -14.70 -8.57
N GLU A 278 -51.36 -13.97 -7.71
CA GLU A 278 -51.34 -12.50 -7.70
C GLU A 278 -50.65 -11.93 -8.95
N ALA A 279 -49.60 -12.59 -9.44
CA ALA A 279 -49.00 -12.22 -10.70
C ALA A 279 -49.95 -12.44 -11.89
N GLY A 280 -50.69 -13.56 -11.90
CA GLY A 280 -51.70 -13.85 -12.92
C GLY A 280 -52.77 -12.77 -13.04
N THR A 281 -53.33 -12.37 -11.90
CA THR A 281 -54.35 -11.31 -11.85
C THR A 281 -53.80 -9.95 -12.30
N LEU A 282 -52.57 -9.60 -11.94
CA LEU A 282 -51.95 -8.33 -12.31
C LEU A 282 -51.59 -8.24 -13.82
N PHE A 283 -51.15 -9.35 -14.42
CA PHE A 283 -50.84 -9.41 -15.85
C PHE A 283 -52.05 -9.77 -16.73
N GLY A 284 -53.21 -10.07 -16.12
CA GLY A 284 -54.43 -10.46 -16.83
C GLY A 284 -54.33 -11.80 -17.55
N VAL A 285 -53.53 -12.73 -17.02
CA VAL A 285 -53.27 -14.06 -17.60
C VAL A 285 -53.39 -15.15 -16.54
N THR A 286 -53.71 -16.37 -16.95
CA THR A 286 -53.80 -17.49 -16.00
C THR A 286 -52.42 -17.92 -15.52
N ARG A 287 -52.34 -18.45 -14.29
CA ARG A 287 -51.10 -18.98 -13.70
C ARG A 287 -50.37 -19.97 -14.61
N ALA A 288 -51.11 -20.90 -15.23
CA ALA A 288 -50.57 -21.88 -16.17
C ALA A 288 -49.95 -21.24 -17.42
N SER A 289 -50.40 -20.04 -17.80
CA SER A 289 -49.81 -19.28 -18.90
C SER A 289 -48.48 -18.64 -18.50
N ILE A 290 -48.39 -18.08 -17.28
CA ILE A 290 -47.14 -17.50 -16.75
C ILE A 290 -46.05 -18.57 -16.59
N GLU A 291 -46.40 -19.75 -16.06
CA GLU A 291 -45.43 -20.84 -15.87
C GLU A 291 -44.86 -21.39 -17.19
N LYS A 292 -45.63 -21.33 -18.28
CA LYS A 292 -45.21 -21.79 -19.61
C LYS A 292 -44.55 -20.70 -20.47
N MET A 293 -44.50 -19.46 -20.00
CA MET A 293 -43.96 -18.33 -20.76
C MET A 293 -42.43 -18.32 -20.74
N THR A 294 -41.83 -18.11 -21.91
CA THR A 294 -40.39 -17.80 -22.03
C THR A 294 -40.11 -16.36 -21.61
N LYS A 295 -38.85 -16.05 -21.24
CA LYS A 295 -38.40 -14.68 -20.91
C LYS A 295 -38.82 -13.63 -21.94
N ARG A 296 -38.79 -13.99 -23.23
CA ARG A 296 -39.22 -13.12 -24.34
C ARG A 296 -40.74 -12.90 -24.33
N GLY A 297 -41.53 -13.93 -24.02
CA GLY A 297 -42.98 -13.83 -23.87
C GLY A 297 -43.38 -12.93 -22.69
N LEU A 298 -42.75 -13.13 -21.53
CA LEU A 298 -42.98 -12.33 -20.32
C LEU A 298 -42.62 -10.84 -20.54
N THR A 299 -41.51 -10.57 -21.21
CA THR A 299 -41.07 -9.19 -21.53
C THR A 299 -42.03 -8.47 -22.49
N ARG A 300 -42.61 -9.19 -23.47
CA ARG A 300 -43.63 -8.62 -24.36
C ARG A 300 -44.93 -8.31 -23.61
N LEU A 301 -45.33 -9.20 -22.70
CA LEU A 301 -46.52 -9.00 -21.86
C LEU A 301 -46.35 -7.80 -20.94
N TYR A 302 -45.19 -7.69 -20.28
CA TYR A 302 -44.84 -6.54 -19.45
C TYR A 302 -44.90 -5.23 -20.24
N ARG A 303 -44.27 -5.15 -21.42
CA ARG A 303 -44.29 -3.91 -22.23
C ARG A 303 -45.71 -3.49 -22.62
N ARG A 304 -46.58 -4.45 -22.95
CA ARG A 304 -47.98 -4.18 -23.29
C ARG A 304 -48.76 -3.63 -22.10
N MET A 305 -48.55 -4.20 -20.91
CA MET A 305 -49.22 -3.76 -19.69
C MET A 305 -48.65 -2.44 -19.18
N ALA A 306 -47.33 -2.27 -19.21
CA ALA A 306 -46.63 -1.04 -18.85
C ALA A 306 -47.03 0.14 -19.73
N GLN A 307 -47.29 -0.08 -21.03
CA GLN A 307 -47.80 0.98 -21.91
C GLN A 307 -49.24 1.41 -21.59
N LYS A 308 -50.06 0.50 -21.03
CA LYS A 308 -51.46 0.79 -20.64
C LYS A 308 -51.56 1.43 -19.26
N LEU A 309 -50.68 1.04 -18.35
CA LEU A 309 -50.66 1.47 -16.95
C LEU A 309 -49.64 2.60 -16.69
N HIS A 310 -49.04 3.18 -17.74
CA HIS A 310 -48.01 4.21 -17.58
C HIS A 310 -48.60 5.48 -16.96
N PRO A 311 -47.99 6.06 -15.90
CA PRO A 311 -48.48 7.27 -15.23
C PRO A 311 -48.66 8.45 -16.19
N ASP A 312 -47.69 8.66 -17.09
CA ASP A 312 -47.74 9.73 -18.11
C ASP A 312 -48.88 9.60 -19.13
N LYS A 313 -49.58 8.46 -19.16
CA LYS A 313 -50.76 8.22 -20.00
C LYS A 313 -52.07 8.16 -19.20
N GLY A 314 -52.06 8.67 -17.97
CA GLY A 314 -53.20 8.64 -17.05
C GLY A 314 -53.35 7.32 -16.28
N GLY A 315 -52.30 6.50 -16.24
CA GLY A 315 -52.27 5.24 -15.49
C GLY A 315 -52.02 5.42 -13.99
N ASP A 316 -52.41 4.43 -13.21
CA ASP A 316 -52.22 4.39 -11.75
C ASP A 316 -50.76 4.05 -11.41
N HIS A 317 -50.08 4.98 -10.74
CA HIS A 317 -48.66 4.90 -10.39
C HIS A 317 -48.34 3.69 -9.50
N ASP A 318 -49.20 3.39 -8.52
CA ASP A 318 -48.97 2.30 -7.58
C ASP A 318 -49.13 0.94 -8.25
N LYS A 319 -50.09 0.84 -9.18
CA LYS A 319 -50.27 -0.37 -10.01
C LYS A 319 -49.09 -0.56 -10.97
N PHE A 320 -48.48 0.52 -11.46
CA PHE A 320 -47.29 0.44 -12.31
C PHE A 320 -46.06 -0.06 -11.54
N ILE A 321 -45.81 0.47 -10.34
CA ILE A 321 -44.72 -0.01 -9.47
C ILE A 321 -44.89 -1.51 -9.18
N LYS A 322 -46.10 -1.93 -8.77
CA LYS A 322 -46.40 -3.34 -8.45
C LYS A 322 -46.23 -4.26 -9.67
N LEU A 323 -46.55 -3.78 -10.87
CA LEU A 323 -46.33 -4.50 -12.13
C LEU A 323 -44.82 -4.68 -12.43
N THR A 324 -44.02 -3.63 -12.22
CA THR A 324 -42.56 -3.67 -12.46
C THR A 324 -41.83 -4.56 -11.48
N GLU A 325 -42.21 -4.53 -10.20
CA GLU A 325 -41.64 -5.41 -9.17
C GLU A 325 -41.97 -6.89 -9.46
N THR A 326 -43.24 -7.19 -9.76
CA THR A 326 -43.67 -8.56 -10.08
C THR A 326 -42.99 -9.07 -11.35
N TYR A 327 -42.78 -8.22 -12.36
CA TYR A 327 -42.01 -8.58 -13.57
C TYR A 327 -40.56 -8.95 -13.26
N ARG A 328 -39.85 -8.13 -12.46
CA ARG A 328 -38.45 -8.38 -12.09
C ARG A 328 -38.30 -9.70 -11.36
N ASP A 329 -39.20 -10.00 -10.45
CA ASP A 329 -39.15 -11.24 -9.69
C ASP A 329 -39.49 -12.48 -10.53
N LEU A 330 -40.44 -12.40 -11.45
CA LEU A 330 -40.73 -13.49 -12.39
C LEU A 330 -39.56 -13.76 -13.36
N LEU A 331 -38.81 -12.70 -13.73
CA LEU A 331 -37.64 -12.80 -14.60
C LEU A 331 -36.45 -13.47 -13.89
N ASN A 332 -36.32 -13.27 -12.58
CA ASN A 332 -35.34 -13.97 -11.74
C ASN A 332 -35.67 -15.45 -11.52
N ARG A 333 -36.95 -15.83 -11.62
CA ARG A 333 -37.43 -17.22 -11.46
C ARG A 333 -37.37 -18.05 -12.75
N THR A 334 -37.61 -17.44 -13.90
CA THR A 334 -37.47 -18.10 -15.21
C THR A 334 -35.98 -18.14 -15.57
N LYS A 335 -35.36 -19.33 -15.62
CA LYS A 335 -33.97 -19.47 -16.09
C LYS A 335 -33.90 -19.53 -17.61
#